data_AF-A0A9E4KM02-F1
#
_entry.id   AF-A0A9E4KM02-F1
#
_cell.length_a   1.000
_cell.length_b   1.000
_cell.length_c   1.000
_cell.angle_alpha   90.00
_cell.angle_beta   90.00
_cell.angle_gamma   90.00
#
_symmetry.space_group_name_H-M   'P 1'
#
loop_
_entity.id
_entity.type
_entity.pdbx_description
1 polymer ?
#
loop_
_entity_poly.entity_id
_entity_poly.type
_entity_poly.pdbx_seq_one_letter_code
_entity_poly.pdbx_strand_id
1 'polypeptide(L)'
;MSRLCGALLVLLVGCQQDLPPPREQEVVDVLVDSVLAQMGKVVVATRPSDCRATKVAVPPPAWAAYRAANTDDAVGLDLDRHAARLLIDTSEADAETIRARRGMPVVSLSRVGLAGDDALLCVEIFGAGDRGYYLLFRRDGRGDWSLRSELAAWEEAAESWELPPEELPDGEVYEH
;
A
#
# COMPACT_ATOMS: atom_id res chain seq x y z
N MET A 1 22.45 44.52 -54.27
CA MET A 1 22.88 44.26 -52.88
C MET A 1 21.64 43.85 -52.09
N SER A 2 21.32 42.55 -52.05
CA SER A 2 20.15 42.03 -51.33
C SER A 2 20.52 41.73 -49.88
N ARG A 3 19.86 42.40 -48.94
CA ARG A 3 19.94 42.10 -47.50
C ARG A 3 18.94 40.99 -47.18
N LEU A 4 19.44 39.79 -46.92
CA LEU A 4 18.68 38.71 -46.30
C LEU A 4 18.47 39.05 -44.81
N CYS A 5 17.22 39.33 -44.43
CA CYS A 5 16.79 39.27 -43.04
C CYS A 5 16.73 37.79 -42.62
N GLY A 6 17.69 37.35 -41.83
CA GLY A 6 17.64 36.05 -41.15
C GLY A 6 16.63 36.11 -40.02
N ALA A 7 15.54 35.36 -40.14
CA ALA A 7 14.61 35.11 -39.06
C ALA A 7 15.27 34.19 -38.03
N LEU A 8 15.52 34.71 -36.83
CA LEU A 8 15.98 33.95 -35.68
C LEU A 8 14.78 33.21 -35.09
N LEU A 9 14.60 31.94 -35.46
CA LEU A 9 13.63 31.04 -34.84
C LEU A 9 14.18 30.62 -33.46
N VAL A 10 13.68 31.23 -32.40
CA VAL A 10 13.97 30.80 -31.02
C VAL A 10 13.07 29.61 -30.71
N LEU A 11 13.61 28.40 -30.82
CA LEU A 11 12.97 27.18 -30.30
C LEU A 11 12.99 27.25 -28.77
N LEU A 12 11.85 27.57 -28.18
CA LEU A 12 11.56 27.30 -26.77
C LEU A 12 11.45 25.77 -26.59
N VAL A 13 12.59 25.10 -26.52
CA VAL A 13 12.68 23.77 -25.92
C VAL A 13 12.37 23.98 -24.45
N GLY A 14 11.11 23.79 -24.07
CA GLY A 14 10.74 23.69 -22.67
C GLY A 14 11.63 22.64 -22.03
N CYS A 15 12.45 23.05 -21.08
CA CYS A 15 13.16 22.11 -20.23
C CYS A 15 12.10 21.28 -19.50
N GLN A 16 11.70 20.13 -20.06
CA GLN A 16 11.21 19.04 -19.22
C GLN A 16 12.36 18.76 -18.26
N GLN A 17 12.20 19.23 -17.02
CA GLN A 17 13.13 18.87 -15.97
C GLN A 17 12.97 17.36 -15.81
N ASP A 18 13.96 16.60 -16.26
CA ASP A 18 14.00 15.17 -16.03
C ASP A 18 13.98 14.95 -14.51
N LEU A 19 12.86 14.46 -13.99
CA LEU A 19 12.75 14.12 -12.58
C LEU A 19 13.75 12.99 -12.29
N PRO A 20 14.44 13.03 -11.12
CA PRO A 20 15.30 11.93 -10.74
C PRO A 20 14.50 10.63 -10.65
N PRO A 21 15.12 9.45 -10.83
CA PRO A 21 14.42 8.19 -10.73
C PRO A 21 13.75 8.05 -9.36
N PRO A 22 12.54 7.47 -9.30
CA PRO A 22 11.77 7.32 -8.07
C PRO A 22 12.52 6.43 -7.07
N ARG A 23 12.41 6.76 -5.78
CA ARG A 23 13.02 5.98 -4.70
C ARG A 23 11.95 5.39 -3.79
N GLU A 24 12.14 4.15 -3.35
CA GLU A 24 11.22 3.46 -2.43
C GLU A 24 10.96 4.31 -1.18
N GLN A 25 12.02 4.92 -0.64
CA GLN A 25 11.93 5.74 0.55
C GLN A 25 10.98 6.95 0.41
N GLU A 26 10.84 7.52 -0.79
CA GLU A 26 9.91 8.65 -1.00
C GLU A 26 8.46 8.22 -0.82
N VAL A 27 8.14 6.98 -1.24
CA VAL A 27 6.81 6.39 -1.05
C VAL A 27 6.60 5.98 0.40
N VAL A 28 7.63 5.41 1.06
CA VAL A 28 7.59 5.07 2.49
C VAL A 28 7.34 6.32 3.34
N ASP A 29 8.00 7.43 3.03
CA ASP A 29 7.81 8.69 3.76
C ASP A 29 6.34 9.15 3.68
N VAL A 30 5.73 9.11 2.50
CA VAL A 30 4.31 9.43 2.33
C VAL A 30 3.41 8.40 3.01
N LEU A 31 3.70 7.11 2.93
CA LEU A 31 2.95 6.05 3.63
C LEU A 31 2.92 6.30 5.14
N VAL A 32 4.06 6.62 5.75
CA VAL A 32 4.16 6.88 7.18
C VAL A 32 3.37 8.12 7.56
N ASP A 33 3.55 9.21 6.82
CA ASP A 33 2.97 10.51 7.16
C ASP A 33 1.47 10.61 6.87
N SER A 34 0.98 9.93 5.83
CA SER A 34 -0.42 10.01 5.42
C SER A 34 -1.27 8.86 5.92
N VAL A 35 -0.73 7.65 6.08
CA VAL A 35 -1.51 6.46 6.45
C VAL A 35 -1.20 6.06 7.88
N LEU A 36 0.03 5.66 8.19
CA LEU A 36 0.35 5.08 9.50
C LEU A 36 0.17 6.07 10.65
N ALA A 37 0.49 7.35 10.42
CA ALA A 37 0.28 8.41 11.40
C ALA A 37 -1.19 8.56 11.84
N GLN A 38 -2.15 8.11 11.02
CA GLN A 38 -3.58 8.20 11.32
C GLN A 38 -4.12 6.97 12.06
N MET A 39 -3.39 5.84 12.06
CA MET A 39 -3.88 4.54 12.56
C MET A 39 -3.82 4.39 14.09
N GLY A 40 -3.33 5.40 14.81
CA GLY A 40 -3.21 5.37 16.26
C GLY A 40 -2.10 4.42 16.74
N LYS A 41 -2.30 3.79 17.90
CA LYS A 41 -1.31 2.88 18.49
C LYS A 41 -1.37 1.50 17.84
N VAL A 42 -0.59 1.32 16.78
CA VAL A 42 -0.40 0.04 16.08
C VAL A 42 1.05 -0.40 16.17
N VAL A 43 1.28 -1.71 16.10
CA VAL A 43 2.60 -2.28 15.86
C VAL A 43 2.80 -2.44 14.36
N VAL A 44 3.91 -1.95 13.82
CA VAL A 44 4.23 -2.04 12.39
C VAL A 44 5.23 -3.16 12.19
N ALA A 45 4.92 -4.08 11.27
CA ALA A 45 5.83 -5.12 10.82
C ALA A 45 5.98 -5.00 9.29
N THR A 46 7.13 -5.42 8.76
CA THR A 46 7.38 -5.40 7.31
C THR A 46 7.74 -6.80 6.84
N ARG A 47 7.08 -7.28 5.78
CA ARG A 47 7.23 -8.65 5.27
C ARG A 47 6.74 -8.76 3.83
N PRO A 48 7.15 -9.79 3.07
CA PRO A 48 6.44 -10.15 1.84
C PRO A 48 4.94 -10.28 2.12
N SER A 49 4.13 -9.68 1.26
CA SER A 49 2.68 -9.62 1.48
C SER A 49 1.97 -10.87 1.02
N ASP A 50 0.99 -11.30 1.81
CA ASP A 50 0.05 -12.38 1.47
C ASP A 50 -1.20 -11.87 0.75
N CYS A 51 -1.30 -10.58 0.44
CA CYS A 51 -2.34 -10.05 -0.43
C CYS A 51 -2.25 -10.71 -1.81
N ARG A 52 -3.11 -11.72 -2.02
CA ARG A 52 -3.19 -12.55 -3.25
C ARG A 52 -4.43 -12.26 -4.09
N ALA A 53 -5.16 -11.19 -3.79
CA ALA A 53 -6.40 -10.87 -4.49
C ALA A 53 -6.17 -10.55 -5.98
N THR A 54 -6.98 -11.18 -6.83
CA THR A 54 -6.84 -11.22 -8.30
C THR A 54 -7.74 -10.22 -9.04
N LYS A 55 -8.53 -9.40 -8.33
CA LYS A 55 -9.57 -8.53 -8.93
C LYS A 55 -9.42 -7.06 -8.54
N VAL A 56 -8.19 -6.54 -8.51
CA VAL A 56 -7.94 -5.14 -8.16
C VAL A 56 -7.61 -4.34 -9.42
N ALA A 57 -8.34 -3.24 -9.63
CA ALA A 57 -8.13 -2.32 -10.74
C ALA A 57 -6.94 -1.39 -10.47
N VAL A 58 -5.72 -1.93 -10.59
CA VAL A 58 -4.47 -1.16 -10.53
C VAL A 58 -3.83 -1.06 -11.93
N PRO A 59 -3.02 -0.02 -12.18
CA PRO A 59 -2.22 0.05 -13.41
C PRO A 59 -1.38 -1.23 -13.61
N PRO A 60 -1.42 -1.89 -14.79
CA PRO A 60 -0.68 -3.13 -15.01
C PRO A 60 0.83 -3.04 -14.74
N PRO A 61 1.54 -1.93 -15.06
CA PRO A 61 2.95 -1.78 -14.70
C PRO A 61 3.18 -1.78 -13.18
N ALA A 62 2.32 -1.09 -12.42
CA ALA A 62 2.41 -1.04 -10.96
C ALA A 62 2.17 -2.42 -10.34
N TRP A 63 1.21 -3.18 -10.85
CA TRP A 63 0.97 -4.56 -10.43
C TRP A 63 2.17 -5.49 -10.71
N ALA A 64 2.77 -5.38 -11.90
CA ALA A 64 3.95 -6.17 -12.25
C ALA A 64 5.14 -5.85 -11.34
N ALA A 65 5.38 -4.56 -11.07
CA ALA A 65 6.43 -4.11 -10.15
C ALA A 65 6.18 -4.59 -8.72
N TYR A 66 4.93 -4.53 -8.24
CA TYR A 66 4.55 -5.03 -6.91
C TYR A 66 4.86 -6.53 -6.76
N ARG A 67 4.46 -7.36 -7.74
CA ARG A 67 4.77 -8.79 -7.70
C ARG A 67 6.27 -9.08 -7.75
N ALA A 68 7.02 -8.30 -8.52
CA ALA A 68 8.47 -8.44 -8.58
C ALA A 68 9.16 -8.03 -7.28
N ALA A 69 8.61 -7.06 -6.55
CA ALA A 69 9.16 -6.57 -5.28
C ALA A 69 8.82 -7.48 -4.08
N ASN A 70 7.80 -8.34 -4.20
CA ASN A 70 7.28 -9.18 -3.12
C ASN A 70 7.46 -10.67 -3.44
N THR A 71 8.69 -11.09 -3.71
CA THR A 71 9.09 -12.50 -3.78
C THR A 71 9.19 -13.11 -2.38
N ASP A 72 9.22 -14.44 -2.28
CA ASP A 72 9.30 -15.16 -1.00
C ASP A 72 10.55 -14.80 -0.16
N ASP A 73 11.61 -14.33 -0.81
CA ASP A 73 12.88 -13.90 -0.21
C ASP A 73 13.01 -12.37 -0.05
N ALA A 74 11.94 -11.61 -0.31
CA ALA A 74 11.99 -10.16 -0.23
C ALA A 74 12.23 -9.69 1.21
N VAL A 75 13.26 -8.87 1.39
CA VAL A 75 13.50 -8.15 2.65
C VAL A 75 12.40 -7.13 2.84
N GLY A 76 11.95 -6.91 4.09
CA GLY A 76 10.91 -5.93 4.40
C GLY A 76 11.26 -4.47 4.06
N LEU A 77 10.29 -3.57 4.19
CA LEU A 77 10.52 -2.13 4.04
C LEU A 77 11.49 -1.60 5.10
N ASP A 78 12.39 -0.72 4.68
CA ASP A 78 13.22 0.08 5.58
C ASP A 78 12.36 1.18 6.22
N LEU A 79 12.23 1.11 7.55
CA LEU A 79 11.49 2.08 8.36
C LEU A 79 12.40 2.83 9.34
N ASP A 80 13.73 2.71 9.22
CA ASP A 80 14.68 3.21 10.22
C ASP A 80 14.55 4.72 10.45
N ARG A 81 14.29 5.48 9.38
CA ARG A 81 14.05 6.94 9.46
C ARG A 81 12.85 7.31 10.33
N HIS A 82 11.91 6.39 10.51
CA HIS A 82 10.65 6.60 11.21
C HIS A 82 10.57 5.80 12.52
N ALA A 83 11.63 5.11 12.93
CA ALA A 83 11.65 4.27 14.11
C ALA A 83 11.32 5.01 15.43
N ALA A 84 11.60 6.32 15.50
CA ALA A 84 11.21 7.14 16.64
C ALA A 84 9.70 7.43 16.74
N ARG A 85 8.96 7.24 15.64
CA ARG A 85 7.51 7.55 15.52
C ARG A 85 6.64 6.29 15.46
N LEU A 86 7.22 5.15 15.12
CA LEU A 86 6.52 3.89 14.90
C LEU A 86 6.90 2.87 15.97
N LEU A 87 5.94 2.03 16.37
CA LEU A 87 6.22 0.85 17.17
C LEU A 87 6.55 -0.31 16.21
N ILE A 88 7.83 -0.45 15.85
CA ILE A 88 8.26 -1.44 14.86
C ILE A 88 8.54 -2.79 15.53
N ASP A 89 8.01 -3.88 14.98
CA ASP A 89 8.42 -5.24 15.30
C ASP A 89 9.27 -5.80 14.16
N THR A 90 10.53 -6.14 14.47
CA THR A 90 11.52 -6.65 13.52
C THR A 90 11.73 -8.15 13.63
N SER A 91 10.87 -8.86 14.37
CA SER A 91 10.97 -10.32 14.48
C SER A 91 10.44 -11.01 13.23
N GLU A 92 10.88 -12.24 12.99
CA GLU A 92 10.39 -13.10 11.90
C GLU A 92 9.01 -13.72 12.20
N ALA A 93 8.37 -13.32 13.31
CA ALA A 93 7.06 -13.85 13.68
C ALA A 93 5.98 -13.37 12.72
N ASP A 94 4.96 -14.20 12.50
CA ASP A 94 3.78 -13.77 11.76
C ASP A 94 2.97 -12.70 12.52
N ALA A 95 2.12 -11.97 11.79
CA ALA A 95 1.38 -10.85 12.35
C ALA A 95 0.43 -11.26 13.48
N GLU A 96 -0.13 -12.46 13.44
CA GLU A 96 -1.00 -12.98 14.50
C GLU A 96 -0.21 -13.25 15.78
N THR A 97 0.97 -13.85 15.66
CA THR A 97 1.90 -14.08 16.76
C THR A 97 2.39 -12.77 17.35
N ILE A 98 2.72 -11.77 16.51
CA ILE A 98 3.08 -10.43 16.98
C ILE A 98 1.91 -9.80 17.74
N ARG A 99 0.69 -9.85 17.17
CA ARG A 99 -0.53 -9.33 17.80
C ARG A 99 -0.76 -9.95 19.17
N ALA A 100 -0.66 -11.27 19.27
CA ALA A 100 -0.84 -12.00 20.52
C ALA A 100 0.21 -11.61 21.58
N ARG A 101 1.49 -11.47 21.20
CA ARG A 101 2.58 -11.09 22.11
C ARG A 101 2.48 -9.64 22.57
N ARG A 102 2.05 -8.74 21.69
CA ARG A 102 2.00 -7.29 21.93
C ARG A 102 0.68 -6.84 22.55
N GLY A 103 -0.39 -7.61 22.40
CA GLY A 103 -1.74 -7.23 22.82
C GLY A 103 -2.25 -5.98 22.09
N MET A 104 -1.80 -5.76 20.85
CA MET A 104 -2.07 -4.55 20.06
C MET A 104 -2.32 -4.92 18.60
N PRO A 105 -3.14 -4.14 17.86
CA PRO A 105 -3.29 -4.34 16.42
C PRO A 105 -1.94 -4.24 15.70
N VAL A 106 -1.75 -5.09 14.70
CA VAL A 106 -0.55 -5.13 13.86
C VAL A 106 -0.89 -4.64 12.46
N VAL A 107 -0.05 -3.79 11.92
CA VAL A 107 -0.06 -3.37 10.52
C VAL A 107 1.14 -3.99 9.85
N SER A 108 0.90 -4.95 8.96
CA SER A 108 1.90 -5.61 8.14
C SER A 108 2.00 -4.90 6.81
N LEU A 109 3.22 -4.49 6.44
CA LEU A 109 3.51 -3.75 5.21
C LEU A 109 4.30 -4.61 4.24
N SER A 110 3.81 -4.68 3.00
CA SER A 110 4.54 -5.27 1.88
C SER A 110 5.71 -4.40 1.42
N ARG A 111 6.54 -4.94 0.53
CA ARG A 111 7.49 -4.13 -0.26
C ARG A 111 6.77 -3.24 -1.27
N VAL A 112 7.40 -2.13 -1.65
CA VAL A 112 6.87 -1.19 -2.65
C VAL A 112 7.28 -1.65 -4.05
N GLY A 113 6.30 -1.88 -4.91
CA GLY A 113 6.52 -2.00 -6.35
C GLY A 113 6.55 -0.62 -7.01
N LEU A 114 7.70 -0.20 -7.53
CA LEU A 114 7.85 1.07 -8.27
C LEU A 114 7.74 0.85 -9.79
N ALA A 115 6.88 1.62 -10.45
CA ALA A 115 6.68 1.60 -11.89
C ALA A 115 6.54 3.02 -12.46
N GLY A 116 7.67 3.67 -12.74
CA GLY A 116 7.68 5.06 -13.20
C GLY A 116 7.12 5.98 -12.13
N ASP A 117 6.02 6.66 -12.45
CA ASP A 117 5.33 7.57 -11.52
C ASP A 117 4.25 6.88 -10.67
N ASP A 118 4.09 5.56 -10.79
CA ASP A 118 3.17 4.78 -9.96
C ASP A 118 3.95 3.91 -8.96
N ALA A 119 3.39 3.76 -7.75
CA ALA A 119 3.90 2.85 -6.74
C ALA A 119 2.76 2.09 -6.07
N LEU A 120 2.96 0.80 -5.82
CA LEU A 120 1.94 -0.07 -5.24
C LEU A 120 2.53 -0.89 -4.08
N LEU A 121 1.83 -0.91 -2.95
CA LEU A 121 2.11 -1.80 -1.83
C LEU A 121 0.81 -2.33 -1.23
N CYS A 122 0.89 -3.43 -0.49
CA CYS A 122 -0.22 -3.93 0.32
C CYS A 122 0.02 -3.61 1.80
N VAL A 123 -1.09 -3.29 2.48
CA VAL A 123 -1.16 -3.08 3.92
C VAL A 123 -2.20 -4.04 4.46
N GLU A 124 -1.79 -4.88 5.40
CA GLU A 124 -2.65 -5.82 6.09
C GLU A 124 -2.78 -5.40 7.56
N ILE A 125 -4.01 -5.32 8.04
CA ILE A 125 -4.34 -4.84 9.38
C ILE A 125 -4.92 -6.03 10.14
N PHE A 126 -4.20 -6.48 11.17
CA PHE A 126 -4.57 -7.57 12.05
C PHE A 126 -5.05 -6.99 13.38
N GLY A 127 -6.35 -7.05 13.65
CA GLY A 127 -7.00 -6.32 14.73
C GLY A 127 -8.44 -6.78 14.97
N ALA A 128 -9.35 -5.83 15.18
CA ALA A 128 -10.79 -6.12 15.18
C ALA A 128 -11.31 -6.05 13.74
N GLY A 129 -11.49 -7.21 13.11
CA GLY A 129 -11.82 -7.33 11.68
C GLY A 129 -10.58 -7.22 10.81
N ASP A 130 -9.97 -8.37 10.53
CA ASP A 130 -8.75 -8.44 9.74
C ASP A 130 -9.05 -8.07 8.28
N ARG A 131 -8.17 -7.27 7.69
CA ARG A 131 -8.39 -6.65 6.38
C ARG A 131 -7.08 -6.30 5.68
N GLY A 132 -7.08 -6.40 4.37
CA GLY A 132 -5.96 -6.05 3.50
C GLY A 132 -6.36 -5.01 2.46
N TYR A 133 -5.48 -4.04 2.22
CA TYR A 133 -5.66 -2.99 1.23
C TYR A 133 -4.43 -2.84 0.34
N TYR A 134 -4.64 -2.70 -0.96
CA TYR A 134 -3.64 -2.15 -1.85
C TYR A 134 -3.69 -0.62 -1.81
N LEU A 135 -2.53 -0.01 -1.63
CA LEU A 135 -2.34 1.42 -1.67
C LEU A 135 -1.57 1.80 -2.94
N LEU A 136 -2.23 2.54 -3.83
CA LEU A 136 -1.61 3.10 -5.03
C LEU A 136 -1.17 4.53 -4.75
N PHE A 137 0.12 4.77 -4.85
CA PHE A 137 0.70 6.11 -4.81
C PHE A 137 1.06 6.55 -6.22
N ARG A 138 0.97 7.87 -6.46
CA ARG A 138 1.40 8.46 -7.73
C ARG A 138 2.24 9.70 -7.49
N ARG A 139 3.33 9.79 -8.25
CA ARG A 139 4.20 10.94 -8.36
C ARG A 139 3.62 11.94 -9.36
N ASP A 140 3.60 13.22 -9.01
CA ASP A 140 3.19 14.27 -9.92
C ASP A 140 4.37 14.83 -10.75
N GLY A 141 4.08 15.77 -11.66
CA GLY A 141 5.10 16.40 -12.50
C GLY A 141 6.11 17.28 -11.76
N ARG A 142 5.95 17.50 -10.45
CA ARG A 142 6.92 18.18 -9.58
C ARG A 142 7.80 17.20 -8.82
N GLY A 143 7.47 15.91 -8.89
CA GLY A 143 8.15 14.85 -8.18
C GLY A 143 7.51 14.51 -6.83
N ASP A 144 6.37 15.11 -6.50
CA ASP A 144 5.68 14.91 -5.21
C ASP A 144 4.82 13.65 -5.25
N TRP A 145 4.98 12.79 -4.24
CA TRP A 145 4.20 11.57 -4.10
C TRP A 145 2.93 11.80 -3.28
N SER A 146 1.84 11.14 -3.67
CA SER A 146 0.57 11.18 -2.94
C SER A 146 -0.18 9.85 -3.06
N LEU A 147 -0.92 9.48 -2.01
CA LEU A 147 -1.86 8.37 -2.07
C LEU A 147 -3.00 8.73 -3.05
N ARG A 148 -3.23 7.86 -4.04
CA ARG A 148 -4.28 8.05 -5.07
C ARG A 148 -5.48 7.17 -4.85
N SER A 149 -5.28 5.94 -4.40
CA SER A 149 -6.39 5.04 -4.14
C SER A 149 -6.04 4.01 -3.09
N GLU A 150 -7.05 3.66 -2.31
CA GLU A 150 -7.09 2.53 -1.39
C GLU A 150 -8.06 1.51 -1.98
N LEU A 151 -7.60 0.29 -2.19
CA LEU A 151 -8.39 -0.75 -2.84
C LEU A 151 -8.39 -1.99 -1.96
N ALA A 152 -9.56 -2.47 -1.53
CA ALA A 152 -9.65 -3.67 -0.72
C ALA A 152 -9.00 -4.85 -1.47
N ALA A 153 -7.98 -5.45 -0.84
CA ALA A 153 -7.40 -6.71 -1.29
C ALA A 153 -8.29 -7.85 -0.81
N TRP A 154 -8.58 -7.87 0.48
CA TRP A 154 -9.50 -8.79 1.11
C TRP A 154 -10.04 -8.15 2.38
N GLU A 155 -11.25 -8.50 2.76
CA GLU A 155 -11.80 -8.22 4.07
C GLU A 155 -12.29 -9.57 4.57
N GLU A 156 -11.87 -10.01 5.76
CA GLU A 156 -12.58 -11.10 6.40
C GLU A 156 -14.00 -10.56 6.62
N ALA A 157 -15.00 -11.21 6.01
CA ALA A 157 -16.39 -10.82 6.23
C ALA A 157 -16.56 -10.80 7.75
N ALA A 158 -16.82 -9.62 8.34
CA ALA A 158 -17.12 -9.50 9.76
C ALA A 158 -18.05 -10.66 10.06
N GLU A 159 -17.61 -11.59 10.92
CA GLU A 159 -18.34 -12.82 11.23
C GLU A 159 -19.81 -12.46 11.16
N SER A 160 -20.49 -12.92 10.10
CA SER A 160 -21.89 -12.61 9.99
C SER A 160 -22.44 -13.17 11.28
N TRP A 161 -22.91 -12.29 12.16
CA TRP A 161 -23.85 -12.67 13.19
C TRP A 161 -25.11 -13.05 12.41
N GLU A 162 -25.04 -14.15 11.65
CA GLU A 162 -26.17 -15.03 11.48
C GLU A 162 -26.50 -15.34 12.93
N LEU A 163 -27.55 -14.66 13.41
CA LEU A 163 -28.22 -15.10 14.61
C LEU A 163 -28.36 -16.62 14.45
N PRO A 164 -27.91 -17.43 15.43
CA PRO A 164 -28.21 -18.85 15.38
C PRO A 164 -29.70 -18.97 15.04
N PRO A 165 -30.10 -19.84 14.09
CA PRO A 165 -31.49 -19.92 13.68
C PRO A 165 -32.32 -19.97 14.95
N GLU A 166 -33.19 -18.97 15.10
CA GLU A 166 -34.08 -18.92 16.24
C GLU A 166 -34.90 -20.21 16.13
N GLU A 167 -34.63 -21.20 16.99
CA GLU A 167 -35.50 -22.37 17.11
C GLU A 167 -36.86 -21.81 17.52
N LEU A 168 -37.75 -21.66 16.53
CA LEU A 168 -39.16 -21.47 16.80
C LEU A 168 -39.58 -22.65 17.69
N PRO A 169 -40.42 -22.42 18.71
CA PRO A 169 -40.75 -23.41 19.74
C PRO A 169 -41.36 -24.73 19.23
N ASP A 170 -41.57 -24.85 17.92
CA ASP A 170 -42.27 -25.96 17.27
C ASP A 170 -41.43 -26.69 16.20
N GLY A 171 -40.15 -26.35 16.01
CA GLY A 171 -39.20 -27.19 15.24
C GLY A 171 -39.30 -27.17 13.71
N GLU A 172 -39.82 -26.10 13.09
CA GLU A 172 -39.81 -25.95 11.62
C GLU A 172 -38.73 -24.97 11.14
N VAL A 173 -37.98 -25.38 10.13
CA VAL A 173 -37.00 -24.56 9.40
C VAL A 173 -37.62 -24.11 8.08
N TYR A 174 -37.49 -22.83 7.72
CA TYR A 174 -37.90 -22.34 6.40
C TYR A 174 -37.08 -23.01 5.29
N GLU A 175 -37.75 -23.73 4.38
CA GLU A 175 -37.18 -24.08 3.07
C GLU A 175 -37.41 -22.90 2.09
N HIS A 176 -36.40 -22.59 1.28
CA HIS A 176 -36.47 -21.58 0.22
C HIS A 176 -37.36 -21.99 -0.94
#